data_AF-A0A936EGE3-F1
#
_entry.id   AF-A0A936EGE3-F1
#
_cell.length_a   1.000
_cell.length_b   1.000
_cell.length_c   1.000
_cell.angle_alpha   90.00
_cell.angle_beta   90.00
_cell.angle_gamma   90.00
#
_symmetry.space_group_name_H-M   'P 1'
#
loop_
_entity.id
_entity.type
_entity.pdbx_description
1 polymer ?
#
loop_
_entity_poly.entity_id
_entity_poly.type
_entity_poly.pdbx_seq_one_letter_code
_entity_poly.pdbx_strand_id
1 'polypeptide(L)'
;MEARTGSFAPARLVFIDESAAKTNMTRLRGRAPCGQRLVASCPHGCWQTTTMISSVRVDGSSACLTIEGPTDTAVFQAYVGEVLVPTLALAIWSC
;
A
#
# COMPACT_ATOMS: atom_id res chain seq x y z
N MET A 1 -21.60 2.59 9.85
CA MET A 1 -20.77 3.81 9.79
C MET A 1 -21.05 4.47 8.46
N GLU A 2 -22.04 5.37 8.41
CA GLU A 2 -22.43 6.04 7.18
C GLU A 2 -21.67 7.36 7.13
N ALA A 3 -20.64 7.42 6.28
CA ALA A 3 -19.85 8.63 6.11
C ALA A 3 -20.78 9.73 5.56
N ARG A 4 -21.06 10.75 6.39
CA ARG A 4 -21.77 11.96 5.97
C ARG A 4 -20.85 12.79 5.07
N THR A 5 -20.74 12.37 3.82
CA THR A 5 -20.00 13.10 2.80
C THR A 5 -20.94 14.15 2.23
N GLY A 6 -20.76 15.42 2.60
CA GLY A 6 -21.36 16.54 1.85
C GLY A 6 -20.91 16.50 0.39
N SER A 7 -21.55 17.25 -0.51
CA SER A 7 -21.13 17.24 -1.92
C SER A 7 -19.74 17.88 -2.06
N PHE A 8 -18.69 17.05 -2.13
CA PHE A 8 -17.33 17.47 -2.45
C PHE A 8 -17.05 17.22 -3.93
N ALA A 9 -16.31 18.13 -4.57
CA ALA A 9 -15.77 17.87 -5.90
C ALA A 9 -14.76 16.70 -5.81
N PRO A 10 -14.94 15.58 -6.54
CA PRO A 10 -14.05 14.42 -6.44
C PRO A 10 -12.57 14.73 -6.70
N ALA A 11 -12.30 15.73 -7.55
CA ALA A 11 -10.94 16.20 -7.84
C ALA A 11 -10.20 16.80 -6.63
N ARG A 12 -10.91 17.14 -5.55
CA ARG A 12 -10.32 17.67 -4.31
C ARG A 12 -10.12 16.59 -3.23
N LEU A 13 -10.51 15.36 -3.51
CA LEU A 13 -10.39 14.25 -2.57
C LEU A 13 -9.08 13.49 -2.81
N VAL A 14 -8.49 13.06 -1.70
CA VAL A 14 -7.33 12.17 -1.66
C VAL A 14 -7.70 11.02 -0.77
N PHE A 15 -7.66 9.80 -1.30
CA PHE A 15 -7.95 8.59 -0.54
C PHE A 15 -6.63 7.98 -0.11
N ILE A 16 -6.48 7.72 1.18
CA ILE A 16 -5.26 7.16 1.78
C ILE A 16 -5.62 5.81 2.38
N ASP A 17 -4.77 4.83 2.17
CA ASP A 17 -4.90 3.53 2.81
C ASP A 17 -3.52 2.92 3.11
N GLU A 18 -3.52 1.91 3.97
CA GLU A 18 -2.34 1.17 4.38
C GLU A 18 -2.54 -0.33 4.11
N SER A 19 -1.49 -0.98 3.60
CA SER A 19 -1.50 -2.43 3.37
C SER A 19 -0.13 -3.02 3.65
N ALA A 20 -0.12 -4.15 4.35
CA ALA A 20 1.07 -4.94 4.63
C ALA A 20 1.15 -6.20 3.76
N ALA A 21 2.34 -6.46 3.19
CA ALA A 21 2.66 -7.68 2.46
C ALA A 21 3.66 -8.52 3.26
N LYS A 22 3.37 -9.80 3.45
CA LYS A 22 4.28 -10.74 4.12
C LYS A 22 5.05 -11.57 3.10
N THR A 23 6.33 -11.85 3.36
CA THR A 23 7.13 -12.73 2.51
C THR A 23 6.88 -14.22 2.73
N ASN A 24 6.00 -14.58 3.69
CA ASN A 24 5.67 -15.97 4.03
C ASN A 24 4.56 -16.60 3.19
N MET A 25 4.51 -16.26 1.90
CA MET A 25 3.51 -16.77 0.97
C MET A 25 3.86 -18.18 0.49
N THR A 26 3.33 -19.18 1.18
CA THR A 26 3.37 -20.58 0.74
C THR A 26 2.05 -20.96 0.08
N ARG A 27 2.12 -21.51 -1.14
CA ARG A 27 0.91 -22.01 -1.82
C ARG A 27 0.30 -23.16 -1.03
N LEU A 28 -1.00 -23.08 -0.75
CA LEU A 28 -1.74 -24.14 -0.04
C LEU A 28 -1.98 -25.39 -0.91
N ARG A 29 -1.92 -25.25 -2.23
CA ARG A 29 -2.22 -26.31 -3.19
C ARG A 29 -1.33 -26.19 -4.42
N GLY A 30 -1.05 -27.31 -5.07
CA GLY A 30 -0.42 -27.37 -6.38
C GLY A 30 -0.94 -28.55 -7.19
N ARG A 31 -0.46 -28.69 -8.43
CA ARG A 31 -0.90 -29.73 -9.35
C ARG A 31 0.32 -30.49 -9.89
N ALA A 32 0.20 -31.80 -9.99
CA ALA A 32 1.17 -32.69 -10.62
C ALA A 32 0.42 -33.72 -11.49
N PRO A 33 1.09 -34.30 -12.50
CA PRO A 33 0.52 -35.42 -13.26
C PRO A 33 0.09 -36.58 -12.35
N CYS A 34 -0.88 -37.36 -12.80
CA CYS A 34 -1.34 -38.55 -12.07
C CYS A 34 -0.16 -39.50 -11.82
N GLY A 35 -0.06 -40.03 -10.60
CA GLY A 35 1.03 -40.92 -10.19
C GLY A 35 2.36 -40.23 -9.83
N GLN A 36 2.45 -38.89 -9.92
CA GLN A 36 3.67 -38.15 -9.57
C GLN A 36 3.51 -37.34 -8.28
N ARG A 37 4.58 -37.31 -7.48
CA ARG A 37 4.66 -36.44 -6.29
C ARG A 37 4.91 -35.00 -6.73
N LEU A 38 4.10 -34.07 -6.23
CA LEU A 38 4.39 -32.64 -6.35
C LEU A 38 5.56 -32.29 -5.43
N VAL A 39 6.65 -31.78 -6.00
CA VAL A 39 7.79 -31.20 -5.27
C VAL A 39 7.76 -29.70 -5.51
N ALA A 40 7.79 -28.92 -4.43
CA ALA A 40 7.80 -27.46 -4.49
C ALA A 40 8.70 -26.90 -3.39
N SER A 41 9.28 -25.74 -3.64
CA SER A 41 9.95 -24.93 -2.62
C SER A 41 8.95 -24.00 -1.95
N CYS A 42 9.17 -23.72 -0.68
CA CYS A 42 8.57 -22.60 0.03
C CYS A 42 9.69 -21.70 0.54
N PRO A 43 9.43 -20.40 0.75
CA PRO A 43 10.41 -19.58 1.44
C PRO A 43 10.60 -20.13 2.87
N HIS A 44 11.77 -19.94 3.47
CA HIS A 44 12.11 -20.49 4.79
C HIS A 44 13.00 -19.52 5.57
N GLY A 45 12.74 -19.37 6.87
CA GLY A 45 13.67 -18.80 7.84
C GLY A 45 13.80 -17.27 7.93
N CYS A 46 13.39 -16.48 6.92
CA CYS A 46 13.53 -15.02 6.93
C CYS A 46 12.23 -14.32 6.51
N TRP A 47 11.24 -14.29 7.39
CA TRP A 47 9.97 -13.63 7.12
C TRP A 47 10.05 -12.15 7.44
N GLN A 48 9.80 -11.33 6.43
CA GLN A 48 9.67 -9.88 6.59
C GLN A 48 8.23 -9.50 6.27
N THR A 49 7.74 -8.49 6.98
CA THR A 49 6.51 -7.80 6.63
C THR A 49 6.91 -6.44 6.10
N THR A 50 6.47 -6.13 4.90
CA THR A 50 6.68 -4.83 4.25
C THR A 50 5.36 -4.10 4.25
N THR A 51 5.31 -2.93 4.86
CA THR A 51 4.10 -2.10 4.92
C THR A 51 4.18 -1.00 3.89
N MET A 52 3.07 -0.75 3.22
CA MET A 52 2.90 0.31 2.24
C MET A 52 1.78 1.24 2.69
N ILE A 53 2.07 2.53 2.77
CA ILE A 53 1.05 3.59 2.89
C ILE A 53 0.99 4.28 1.54
N SER A 54 -0.21 4.39 0.97
CA SER A 54 -0.38 5.03 -0.32
C SER A 54 -1.61 5.92 -0.35
N SER A 55 -1.59 6.87 -1.27
CA SER A 55 -2.72 7.73 -1.59
C SER A 55 -3.03 7.69 -3.06
N VAL A 56 -4.29 7.86 -3.41
CA VAL A 56 -4.76 7.94 -4.80
C VAL A 56 -5.76 9.08 -4.99
N ARG A 57 -5.75 9.67 -6.18
CA ARG A 57 -6.70 10.68 -6.65
C ARG A 57 -7.46 10.21 -7.88
N VAL A 58 -8.54 10.91 -8.22
CA VAL A 58 -9.41 10.57 -9.36
C VAL A 58 -8.69 10.65 -10.72
N ASP A 59 -7.61 11.41 -10.81
CA ASP A 59 -6.75 11.53 -12.00
C ASP A 59 -5.72 10.39 -12.12
N GLY A 60 -5.73 9.44 -11.18
CA GLY A 60 -4.78 8.33 -11.13
C GLY A 60 -3.43 8.67 -10.50
N SER A 61 -3.20 9.92 -10.05
CA SER A 61 -1.99 10.28 -9.32
C SER A 61 -1.94 9.57 -7.97
N SER A 62 -0.73 9.15 -7.57
CA SER A 62 -0.50 8.43 -6.31
C SER A 62 0.77 8.86 -5.61
N ALA A 63 0.78 8.80 -4.28
CA ALA A 63 1.97 9.03 -3.45
C ALA A 63 2.12 7.90 -2.44
N CYS A 64 3.27 7.22 -2.43
CA CYS A 64 3.47 5.95 -1.73
C CYS A 64 4.77 5.95 -0.91
N LEU A 65 4.72 5.40 0.30
CA LEU A 65 5.87 5.07 1.15
C LEU A 65 5.84 3.58 1.49
N THR A 66 6.99 2.93 1.39
CA THR A 66 7.16 1.52 1.77
C THR A 66 8.22 1.40 2.85
N ILE A 67 7.92 0.64 3.90
CA ILE A 67 8.81 0.40 5.03
C ILE A 67 8.87 -1.08 5.38
N GLU A 68 9.96 -1.51 6.00
CA GLU A 68 10.01 -2.79 6.69
C GLU A 68 9.38 -2.65 8.09
N GLY A 69 8.47 -3.56 8.44
CA GLY A 69 7.79 -3.56 9.73
C GLY A 69 6.47 -2.77 9.73
N PRO A 70 5.84 -2.60 10.91
CA PRO A 70 4.55 -1.94 11.05
C PRO A 70 4.65 -0.42 10.90
N THR A 71 3.55 0.21 10.52
CA THR A 71 3.42 1.68 10.56
C THR A 71 3.19 2.14 12.00
N ASP A 72 3.87 3.22 12.40
CA ASP A 72 3.58 3.97 13.62
C ASP A 72 3.30 5.44 13.30
N THR A 73 3.10 6.25 14.35
CA THR A 73 2.85 7.69 14.21
C THR A 73 3.97 8.42 13.49
N ALA A 74 5.25 8.06 13.73
CA ALA A 74 6.39 8.74 13.13
C ALA A 74 6.49 8.42 11.63
N VAL A 75 6.26 7.16 11.25
CA VAL A 75 6.17 6.74 9.85
C VAL A 75 5.04 7.47 9.15
N PHE A 76 3.85 7.57 9.77
CA PHE A 76 2.72 8.28 9.16
C PHE A 76 2.99 9.78 9.02
N GLN A 77 3.61 10.41 10.02
CA GLN A 77 4.02 11.82 9.92
C GLN A 77 5.04 12.04 8.80
N ALA A 78 6.03 11.16 8.65
CA ALA A 78 6.99 11.19 7.56
C ALA A 78 6.29 11.00 6.19
N TYR A 79 5.34 10.07 6.10
CA TYR A 79 4.52 9.91 4.89
C TYR A 79 3.77 11.19 4.53
N VAL A 80 3.10 11.82 5.50
CA VAL A 80 2.35 13.06 5.24
C VAL A 80 3.29 14.19 4.82
N GLY A 81 4.33 14.46 5.62
CA GLY A 81 5.22 15.60 5.42
C GLY A 81 6.13 15.47 4.21
N GLU A 82 6.78 14.33 4.06
CA GLU A 82 7.86 14.14 3.08
C GLU A 82 7.36 13.56 1.75
N VAL A 83 6.22 12.85 1.74
CA VAL A 83 5.73 12.14 0.55
C VAL A 83 4.44 12.76 0.03
N LEU A 84 3.41 12.89 0.87
CA LEU A 84 2.09 13.31 0.43
C LEU A 84 1.99 14.81 0.15
N VAL A 85 2.35 15.66 1.11
CA VAL A 85 2.23 17.13 1.00
C VAL A 85 2.92 17.71 -0.24
N PRO A 86 4.15 17.28 -0.62
CA PRO A 86 4.80 17.75 -1.85
C PRO A 86 3.95 17.51 -3.11
N THR A 87 3.17 16.42 -3.14
CA THR A 87 2.29 16.12 -4.29
C THR A 87 0.98 16.91 -4.29
N LEU A 88 0.61 17.54 -3.17
CA LEU A 88 -0.58 18.39 -3.06
C LEU A 88 -0.33 19.81 -3.58
N ALA A 89 0.93 20.24 -3.60
CA ALA A 89 1.33 21.63 -3.82
C ALA A 89 1.46 22.06 -5.30
N LEU A 90 1.36 21.13 -6.25
CA LEU A 90 1.49 21.42 -7.69
C LEU A 90 0.36 22.29 -8.28
N ALA A 91 -0.61 22.72 -7.47
CA ALA A 91 -1.65 23.67 -7.90
C ALA A 91 -1.42 25.13 -7.47
N ILE A 92 -0.38 25.45 -6.68
CA ILE A 92 -0.25 26.79 -6.06
C ILE A 92 1.05 27.53 -6.42
N TRP A 93 2.10 26.85 -6.86
CA TRP A 93 3.43 27.45 -7.07
C TRP A 93 3.84 27.65 -8.55
N SER A 94 2.89 27.94 -9.43
CA SER A 94 3.19 28.33 -10.83
C SER A 94 2.31 29.47 -11.35
N CYS A 95 1.86 30.35 -10.44
CA CYS A 95 1.42 31.69 -10.82
C CYS A 95 2.43 32.73 -10.31
#